data_AF-A0A345C2E0-F1
#
_entry.id   AF-A0A345C2E0-F1
#
_cell.length_a   1.000
_cell.length_b   1.000
_cell.length_c   1.000
_cell.angle_alpha   90.00
_cell.angle_beta   90.00
_cell.angle_gamma   90.00
#
_symmetry.space_group_name_H-M   'P 1'
#
loop_
_entity.id
_entity.type
_entity.pdbx_description
1 polymer ?
#
loop_
_entity_poly.entity_id
_entity_poly.type
_entity_poly.pdbx_seq_one_letter_code
_entity_poly.pdbx_strand_id
1 'polypeptide(L)'
;MAKRSCFSWPGSLPFMPSCFSFFSQKGLPIKKLWKKHFIGYLVACVTLFALTFLTATVLGPEVTGANLYPGFTLAERIDVGNVISRLESLLFVIFFITVYLKLAMYLSAVSITAAKVMNIKNYKPLSLPFGIIFILLSLTEFNNLNDDSDFYFYGSMVLIVSIDVVLPLFMFAVGVVQRKRKRLPIFPVQASKQKQ
;
A
#
# COMPACT_ATOMS: atom_id res chain seq x y z
N MET A 1 -39.55 -5.53 -15.33
CA MET A 1 -39.15 -5.31 -13.91
C MET A 1 -37.67 -5.62 -13.74
N ALA A 2 -36.81 -4.59 -13.75
CA ALA A 2 -35.36 -4.75 -13.67
C ALA A 2 -34.86 -4.46 -12.24
N LYS A 3 -34.34 -5.48 -11.55
CA LYS A 3 -33.66 -5.32 -10.26
C LYS A 3 -32.34 -4.58 -10.49
N ARG A 4 -32.31 -3.29 -10.14
CA ARG A 4 -31.07 -2.54 -9.91
C ARG A 4 -30.38 -3.11 -8.67
N SER A 5 -29.39 -3.98 -8.87
CA SER A 5 -28.43 -4.35 -7.83
C SER A 5 -27.55 -3.14 -7.54
N CYS A 6 -28.03 -2.34 -6.60
CA CYS A 6 -27.32 -1.20 -6.03
C CYS A 6 -26.04 -1.74 -5.35
N PHE A 7 -24.92 -1.60 -6.03
CA PHE A 7 -23.58 -1.75 -5.47
C PHE A 7 -23.38 -0.63 -4.44
N SER A 8 -23.88 -0.85 -3.23
CA SER A 8 -23.74 0.07 -2.09
C SER A 8 -22.30 -0.01 -1.58
N TRP A 9 -21.52 1.02 -1.89
CA TRP A 9 -20.13 1.18 -1.47
C TRP A 9 -20.12 1.91 -0.12
N PRO A 10 -19.73 1.29 1.02
CA PRO A 10 -19.42 2.03 2.23
C PRO A 10 -17.92 2.31 2.27
N GLY A 11 -17.57 3.58 2.01
CA GLY A 11 -16.34 4.26 2.42
C GLY A 11 -15.05 3.44 2.45
N SER A 12 -14.33 3.38 1.34
CA SER A 12 -12.96 2.84 1.28
C SER A 12 -11.93 3.97 1.29
N LEU A 13 -11.24 4.11 2.43
CA LEU A 13 -9.98 4.83 2.63
C LEU A 13 -9.16 4.03 3.67
N PRO A 14 -7.82 4.01 3.66
CA PRO A 14 -6.89 4.46 2.64
C PRO A 14 -5.84 3.36 2.29
N PHE A 15 -4.83 3.74 1.53
CA PHE A 15 -4.08 2.87 0.65
C PHE A 15 -2.97 2.12 1.41
N MET A 16 -2.80 0.85 1.06
CA MET A 16 -1.59 0.02 1.24
C MET A 16 -1.58 -1.06 2.34
N PRO A 17 -2.11 -0.88 3.57
CA PRO A 17 -2.47 -2.05 4.39
C PRO A 17 -3.74 -2.76 3.85
N SER A 18 -4.49 -2.06 2.99
CA SER A 18 -5.74 -2.50 2.37
C SER A 18 -5.53 -3.55 1.27
N CYS A 19 -4.34 -3.67 0.67
CA CYS A 19 -4.07 -4.71 -0.32
C CYS A 19 -4.05 -6.13 0.30
N PHE A 20 -3.59 -6.28 1.55
CA PHE A 20 -3.69 -7.58 2.25
C PHE A 20 -5.14 -7.92 2.65
N SER A 21 -5.99 -6.90 2.80
CA SER A 21 -7.43 -7.08 3.03
C SER A 21 -8.20 -7.46 1.76
N PHE A 22 -7.60 -7.31 0.57
CA PHE A 22 -8.26 -7.64 -0.70
C PHE A 22 -8.40 -9.16 -0.91
N PHE A 23 -7.51 -9.97 -0.33
CA PHE A 23 -7.51 -11.41 -0.61
C PHE A 23 -8.32 -12.26 0.40
N SER A 24 -8.67 -11.74 1.59
CA SER A 24 -9.17 -12.65 2.65
C SER A 24 -10.15 -12.06 3.68
N GLN A 25 -11.19 -11.31 3.29
CA GLN A 25 -12.40 -11.17 4.12
C GLN A 25 -13.68 -10.95 3.30
N LYS A 26 -14.20 -12.00 2.68
CA LYS A 26 -15.62 -12.01 2.31
C LYS A 26 -16.42 -12.51 3.52
N GLY A 27 -17.21 -11.65 4.16
CA GLY A 27 -18.27 -12.06 5.10
C GLY A 27 -18.01 -11.96 6.60
N LEU A 28 -16.95 -11.27 7.08
CA LEU A 28 -16.75 -11.08 8.53
C LEU A 28 -17.49 -9.84 9.08
N PRO A 29 -17.98 -9.89 10.34
CA PRO A 29 -18.57 -8.74 10.98
C PRO A 29 -17.50 -7.67 11.24
N ILE A 30 -17.86 -6.41 11.05
CA ILE A 30 -16.94 -5.25 11.08
C ILE A 30 -16.11 -5.21 12.36
N LYS A 31 -16.69 -5.50 13.53
CA LYS A 31 -15.94 -5.57 14.80
C LYS A 31 -14.77 -6.57 14.77
N LYS A 32 -14.90 -7.71 14.08
CA LYS A 32 -13.83 -8.71 13.94
C LYS A 32 -12.78 -8.27 12.91
N LEU A 33 -13.19 -7.55 11.86
CA LEU A 33 -12.26 -6.96 10.88
C LEU A 33 -11.30 -5.98 11.55
N TRP A 34 -11.81 -5.05 12.37
CA TRP A 34 -10.99 -4.07 13.07
C TRP A 34 -9.97 -4.72 14.00
N LYS A 35 -10.38 -5.77 14.74
CA LYS A 35 -9.45 -6.54 15.59
C LYS A 35 -8.32 -7.18 14.79
N LYS A 36 -8.63 -7.83 13.66
CA LYS A 36 -7.58 -8.46 12.82
C LYS A 36 -6.65 -7.41 12.21
N HIS A 37 -7.19 -6.28 11.78
CA HIS A 37 -6.39 -5.18 11.25
C HIS A 37 -5.45 -4.60 12.31
N PHE A 38 -5.96 -4.37 13.52
CA PHE A 38 -5.16 -3.86 14.63
C PHE A 38 -4.05 -4.83 15.04
N ILE A 39 -4.32 -6.14 15.06
CA ILE A 39 -3.30 -7.16 15.33
C ILE A 39 -2.21 -7.14 14.24
N GLY A 40 -2.60 -7.10 12.96
CA GLY A 40 -1.63 -7.02 11.85
C GLY A 40 -0.77 -5.76 11.93
N TYR A 41 -1.37 -4.61 12.26
CA TYR A 41 -0.66 -3.36 12.46
C TYR A 41 0.34 -3.43 13.61
N LEU A 42 -0.08 -3.99 14.76
CA LEU A 42 0.76 -4.13 15.94
C LEU A 42 1.97 -5.04 15.65
N VAL A 43 1.74 -6.18 14.97
CA VAL A 43 2.83 -7.07 14.54
C VAL A 43 3.81 -6.34 13.62
N ALA A 44 3.32 -5.56 12.64
CA ALA A 44 4.18 -4.80 11.75
C ALA A 44 5.03 -3.75 12.51
N CYS A 45 4.41 -3.01 13.45
CA CYS A 45 5.12 -2.04 14.29
C CYS A 45 6.22 -2.69 15.13
N VAL A 46 5.92 -3.83 15.77
CA VAL A 46 6.89 -4.56 16.60
C VAL A 46 8.06 -5.05 15.75
N THR A 47 7.79 -5.62 14.57
CA THR A 47 8.84 -6.09 13.66
C THR A 47 9.73 -4.95 13.15
N LEU A 48 9.15 -3.81 12.76
CA LEU A 48 9.92 -2.64 12.31
C LEU A 48 10.75 -2.04 13.45
N PHE A 49 10.19 -1.96 14.65
CA PHE A 49 10.91 -1.48 15.83
C PHE A 49 12.09 -2.39 16.16
N ALA A 50 11.87 -3.71 16.19
CA ALA A 50 12.94 -4.68 16.44
C ALA A 50 14.05 -4.61 15.40
N LEU A 51 13.69 -4.48 14.11
CA LEU A 51 14.65 -4.33 13.02
C LEU A 51 15.49 -3.05 13.19
N THR A 52 14.84 -1.91 13.45
CA THR A 52 15.53 -0.62 13.62
C THR A 52 16.44 -0.61 14.85
N PHE A 53 16.00 -1.24 15.94
CA PHE A 53 16.79 -1.38 17.15
C PHE A 53 18.04 -2.25 16.91
N LEU A 54 17.88 -3.35 16.17
CA LEU A 54 18.98 -4.23 15.81
C LEU A 54 19.98 -3.54 14.87
N THR A 55 19.51 -2.85 13.83
CA THR A 55 20.39 -2.12 12.91
C THR A 55 21.16 -1.03 13.66
N ALA A 56 20.50 -0.25 14.52
CA ALA A 56 21.15 0.80 15.31
C ALA A 56 22.21 0.25 16.28
N THR A 57 21.96 -0.91 16.88
CA THR A 57 22.90 -1.53 17.84
C THR A 57 24.10 -2.17 17.15
N VAL A 58 23.92 -2.77 15.97
CA VAL A 58 24.99 -3.48 15.26
C VAL A 58 25.83 -2.54 14.39
N LEU A 59 25.20 -1.62 13.65
CA LEU A 59 25.90 -0.71 12.72
C LEU A 59 26.34 0.58 13.42
N GLY A 60 25.75 0.90 14.56
CA GLY A 60 25.87 2.20 15.19
C GLY A 60 24.95 3.25 14.55
N PRO A 61 24.66 4.36 15.27
CA PRO A 61 23.72 5.38 14.83
C PRO A 61 24.19 6.15 13.58
N GLU A 62 25.51 6.36 13.43
CA GLU A 62 26.08 7.12 12.30
C GLU A 62 25.89 6.39 10.97
N VAL A 63 26.21 5.09 10.93
CA VAL A 63 26.06 4.27 9.71
C VAL A 63 24.58 4.02 9.41
N THR A 64 23.74 3.87 10.45
CA THR A 64 22.30 3.66 10.27
C THR A 64 21.60 4.89 9.69
N GLY A 65 22.01 6.09 10.07
CA GLY A 65 21.46 7.35 9.55
C GLY A 65 21.92 7.70 8.13
N ALA A 66 23.09 7.20 7.71
CA ALA A 66 23.64 7.46 6.37
C ALA A 66 23.11 6.52 5.28
N ASN A 67 22.57 5.35 5.65
CA ASN A 67 22.09 4.35 4.69
C ASN A 67 20.57 4.41 4.54
N LEU A 68 20.07 4.48 3.30
CA LEU A 68 18.64 4.41 2.99
C LEU A 68 18.02 3.04 3.32
N TYR A 69 18.83 1.99 3.30
CA TYR A 69 18.39 0.59 3.42
C TYR A 69 19.19 -0.17 4.50
N PRO A 70 19.17 0.28 5.77
CA PRO A 70 20.06 -0.22 6.82
C PRO A 70 19.84 -1.71 7.16
N GLY A 71 18.65 -2.25 6.89
CA GLY A 71 18.36 -3.68 7.05
C GLY A 71 19.12 -4.58 6.07
N PHE A 72 19.40 -4.08 4.85
CA PHE A 72 20.23 -4.82 3.88
C PHE A 72 21.71 -4.71 4.24
N THR A 73 22.18 -3.52 4.60
CA THR A 73 23.56 -3.31 5.08
C THR A 73 23.85 -4.13 6.35
N LEU A 74 22.85 -4.34 7.21
CA LEU A 74 22.96 -5.25 8.35
C LEU A 74 23.16 -6.70 7.94
N ALA A 75 22.46 -7.16 6.90
CA ALA A 75 22.63 -8.52 6.41
C ALA A 75 24.04 -8.74 5.83
N GLU A 76 24.58 -7.77 5.12
CA GLU A 76 25.96 -7.78 4.60
C GLU A 76 27.01 -7.77 5.73
N ARG A 77 26.77 -7.04 6.82
CA ARG A 77 27.71 -6.91 7.94
C ARG A 77 27.84 -8.20 8.77
N ILE A 78 26.79 -9.03 8.83
CA ILE A 78 26.75 -10.27 9.62
C ILE A 78 27.34 -11.43 8.78
N ASP A 79 28.61 -11.34 8.38
CA ASP A 79 29.31 -12.48 7.76
C ASP A 79 30.05 -13.29 8.82
N VAL A 80 29.32 -14.19 9.50
CA VAL A 80 29.92 -15.18 10.40
C VAL A 80 30.22 -16.46 9.60
N GLY A 81 31.37 -16.47 8.92
CA GLY A 81 32.01 -17.69 8.44
C GLY A 81 31.53 -18.24 7.10
N ASN A 82 31.40 -17.41 6.04
CA ASN A 82 31.18 -17.82 4.62
C ASN A 82 29.87 -18.58 4.33
N VAL A 83 29.13 -19.01 5.36
CA VAL A 83 27.80 -19.65 5.24
C VAL A 83 26.70 -18.58 5.17
N ILE A 84 26.90 -17.41 5.81
CA ILE A 84 25.89 -16.33 5.84
C ILE A 84 25.93 -15.46 4.59
N SER A 85 27.07 -15.33 3.90
CA SER A 85 27.17 -14.61 2.62
C SER A 85 26.26 -15.23 1.53
N ARG A 86 25.91 -16.52 1.64
CA ARG A 86 24.90 -17.17 0.77
C ARG A 86 23.45 -16.81 1.14
N LEU A 87 23.17 -16.40 2.37
CA LEU A 87 21.84 -15.93 2.80
C LEU A 87 21.57 -14.50 2.31
N GLU A 88 22.60 -13.67 2.17
CA GLU A 88 22.50 -12.31 1.63
C GLU A 88 21.93 -12.32 0.20
N SER A 89 22.50 -13.13 -0.69
CA SER A 89 21.99 -13.30 -2.06
C SER A 89 20.54 -13.82 -2.11
N LEU A 90 20.14 -14.68 -1.17
CA LEU A 90 18.74 -15.13 -1.05
C LEU A 90 17.79 -14.00 -0.63
N LEU A 91 18.22 -13.06 0.23
CA LEU A 91 17.42 -11.90 0.61
C LEU A 91 17.13 -11.00 -0.60
N PHE A 92 18.12 -10.76 -1.46
CA PHE A 92 17.90 -10.02 -2.70
C PHE A 92 16.88 -10.72 -3.61
N VAL A 93 17.00 -12.04 -3.79
CA VAL A 93 16.03 -12.81 -4.61
C VAL A 93 14.61 -12.65 -4.07
N ILE A 94 14.41 -12.81 -2.75
CA ILE A 94 13.09 -12.65 -2.13
C ILE A 94 12.58 -11.21 -2.29
N PHE A 95 13.46 -10.22 -2.13
CA PHE A 95 13.12 -8.82 -2.32
C PHE A 95 12.68 -8.53 -3.75
N PHE A 96 13.43 -8.96 -4.76
CA PHE A 96 13.07 -8.78 -6.17
C PHE A 96 11.75 -9.46 -6.53
N ILE A 97 11.51 -10.68 -6.04
CA ILE A 97 10.22 -11.37 -6.21
C ILE A 97 9.09 -10.53 -5.60
N THR A 98 9.31 -9.98 -4.41
CA THR A 98 8.31 -9.14 -3.71
C THR A 98 8.01 -7.86 -4.49
N VAL A 99 9.05 -7.16 -4.97
CA VAL A 99 8.92 -5.93 -5.78
C VAL A 99 8.20 -6.24 -7.09
N TYR A 100 8.56 -7.34 -7.76
CA TYR A 100 7.91 -7.77 -8.99
C TYR A 100 6.40 -8.02 -8.80
N LEU A 101 6.02 -8.76 -7.74
CA LEU A 101 4.61 -9.00 -7.43
C LEU A 101 3.87 -7.70 -7.12
N LYS A 102 4.51 -6.78 -6.40
CA LYS A 102 3.95 -5.46 -6.09
C LYS A 102 3.72 -4.62 -7.35
N LEU A 103 4.68 -4.58 -8.27
CA LEU A 103 4.55 -3.90 -9.56
C LEU A 103 3.43 -4.51 -10.41
N ALA A 104 3.35 -5.84 -10.50
CA ALA A 104 2.29 -6.51 -11.23
C ALA A 104 0.88 -6.18 -10.68
N MET A 105 0.76 -6.10 -9.35
CA MET A 105 -0.48 -5.68 -8.69
C MET A 105 -0.84 -4.22 -9.01
N TYR A 106 0.14 -3.32 -9.01
CA TYR A 106 -0.09 -1.91 -9.37
C TYR A 106 -0.49 -1.71 -10.83
N LEU A 107 0.20 -2.38 -11.76
CA LEU A 107 -0.16 -2.33 -13.17
C LEU A 107 -1.59 -2.84 -13.43
N SER A 108 -1.97 -3.91 -12.73
CA SER A 108 -3.32 -4.45 -12.77
C SER A 108 -4.35 -3.48 -12.16
N ALA A 109 -4.03 -2.85 -11.04
CA ALA A 109 -4.91 -1.89 -10.39
C ALA A 109 -5.14 -0.62 -11.24
N VAL A 110 -4.07 -0.08 -11.84
CA VAL A 110 -4.13 1.09 -12.72
C VAL A 110 -4.94 0.77 -13.97
N SER A 111 -4.68 -0.36 -14.64
CA SER A 111 -5.42 -0.75 -15.84
C SER A 111 -6.92 -0.97 -15.58
N ILE A 112 -7.28 -1.61 -14.46
CA ILE A 112 -8.69 -1.77 -14.05
C ILE A 112 -9.33 -0.42 -13.74
N THR A 113 -8.62 0.48 -13.04
CA THR A 113 -9.14 1.80 -12.66
C THR A 113 -9.33 2.69 -13.89
N ALA A 114 -8.35 2.72 -14.79
CA ALA A 114 -8.44 3.42 -16.06
C ALA A 114 -9.58 2.89 -16.94
N ALA A 115 -9.74 1.56 -17.03
CA ALA A 115 -10.86 0.97 -17.75
C ALA A 115 -12.22 1.38 -17.17
N LYS A 116 -12.35 1.48 -15.84
CA LYS A 116 -13.58 1.98 -15.19
C LYS A 116 -13.86 3.45 -15.49
N VAL A 117 -12.82 4.30 -15.44
CA VAL A 117 -12.96 5.74 -15.74
C VAL A 117 -13.35 5.97 -17.19
N MET A 118 -12.78 5.20 -18.12
CA MET A 118 -13.05 5.26 -19.55
C MET A 118 -14.26 4.42 -20.01
N ASN A 119 -14.96 3.75 -19.08
CA ASN A 119 -16.08 2.84 -19.35
C ASN A 119 -15.75 1.68 -20.32
N ILE A 120 -14.50 1.22 -20.34
CA ILE A 120 -14.04 0.12 -21.19
C ILE A 120 -14.31 -1.22 -20.49
N LYS A 121 -15.01 -2.14 -21.17
CA LYS A 121 -15.40 -3.44 -20.61
C LYS A 121 -14.21 -4.39 -20.36
N ASN A 122 -13.13 -4.25 -21.14
CA ASN A 122 -11.95 -5.11 -21.10
C ASN A 122 -10.70 -4.30 -20.71
N TYR A 123 -10.09 -4.62 -19.58
CA TYR A 123 -8.87 -3.95 -19.08
C TYR A 123 -7.56 -4.50 -19.68
N LYS A 124 -7.58 -5.74 -20.20
CA LYS A 124 -6.42 -6.42 -20.79
C LYS A 124 -5.64 -5.59 -21.84
N PRO A 125 -6.30 -4.95 -22.84
CA PRO A 125 -5.57 -4.16 -23.84
C PRO A 125 -4.89 -2.90 -23.27
N LEU A 126 -5.35 -2.40 -22.11
CA LEU A 126 -4.76 -1.23 -21.45
C LEU A 126 -3.52 -1.59 -20.62
N SER A 127 -3.35 -2.84 -20.22
CA SER A 127 -2.20 -3.24 -19.40
C SER A 127 -0.85 -3.05 -20.12
N LEU A 128 -0.83 -3.24 -21.44
CA LEU A 128 0.37 -3.15 -22.27
C LEU A 128 0.86 -1.70 -22.43
N PRO A 129 0.03 -0.71 -22.82
CA PRO A 129 0.48 0.68 -22.91
C PRO A 129 0.89 1.25 -21.55
N PHE A 130 0.17 0.91 -20.46
CA PHE A 130 0.61 1.33 -19.12
C PHE A 130 1.97 0.71 -18.76
N GLY A 131 2.21 -0.56 -19.09
CA GLY A 131 3.51 -1.20 -18.85
C GLY A 131 4.67 -0.46 -19.54
N ILE A 132 4.47 -0.04 -20.80
CA ILE A 132 5.47 0.75 -21.55
C ILE A 132 5.71 2.10 -20.87
N ILE A 133 4.65 2.79 -20.45
CA ILE A 133 4.76 4.07 -19.74
C ILE A 133 5.54 3.91 -18.43
N PHE A 134 5.28 2.85 -17.66
CA PHE A 134 6.03 2.55 -16.43
C PHE A 134 7.53 2.35 -16.69
N ILE A 135 7.89 1.63 -17.76
CA ILE A 135 9.29 1.43 -18.13
C ILE A 135 9.96 2.76 -18.51
N LEU A 136 9.27 3.60 -19.30
CA LEU A 136 9.80 4.90 -19.70
C LEU A 136 9.96 5.86 -18.51
N LEU A 137 9.02 5.86 -17.57
CA LEU A 137 9.13 6.63 -16.33
C LEU A 137 10.34 6.17 -15.51
N SER A 138 10.54 4.86 -15.37
CA SER A 138 11.67 4.32 -14.62
C SER A 138 13.03 4.71 -15.19
N LEU A 139 13.14 4.92 -16.51
CA LEU A 139 14.38 5.38 -17.15
C LEU A 139 14.64 6.88 -17.00
N THR A 140 13.62 7.66 -16.63
CA THR A 140 13.68 9.13 -16.59
C THR A 140 13.58 9.70 -15.17
N GLU A 141 13.28 8.87 -14.17
CA GLU A 141 12.99 9.29 -12.80
C GLU A 141 14.21 9.86 -12.05
N PHE A 142 15.35 9.16 -12.05
CA PHE A 142 16.53 9.56 -11.27
C PHE A 142 17.83 9.42 -12.08
N ASN A 143 18.61 10.49 -12.14
CA ASN A 143 19.94 10.49 -12.75
C ASN A 143 21.06 10.25 -11.72
N ASN A 144 20.83 10.63 -10.45
CA ASN A 144 21.81 10.53 -9.37
C ASN A 144 21.17 10.00 -8.07
N LEU A 145 21.97 9.38 -7.21
CA LEU A 145 21.53 8.84 -5.92
C LEU A 145 21.03 9.93 -4.94
N ASN A 146 21.55 11.16 -5.07
CA ASN A 146 21.11 12.29 -4.26
C ASN A 146 19.68 12.72 -4.63
N ASP A 147 19.36 12.75 -5.93
CA ASP A 147 18.03 13.11 -6.42
C ASP A 147 16.96 12.11 -5.94
N ASP A 148 17.33 10.83 -5.88
CA ASP A 148 16.49 9.75 -5.35
C ASP A 148 16.21 9.95 -3.84
N SER A 149 17.27 10.21 -3.07
CA SER A 149 17.16 10.47 -1.63
C SER A 149 16.27 11.68 -1.32
N ASP A 150 16.45 12.78 -2.04
CA ASP A 150 15.64 13.99 -1.87
C ASP A 150 14.17 13.76 -2.25
N PHE A 151 13.91 12.98 -3.30
CA PHE A 151 12.55 12.59 -3.65
C PHE A 151 11.91 11.74 -2.55
N TYR A 152 12.63 10.81 -1.93
CA TYR A 152 12.09 10.04 -0.82
C TYR A 152 11.75 10.90 0.40
N PHE A 153 12.55 11.90 0.76
CA PHE A 153 12.26 12.76 1.91
C PHE A 153 11.18 13.80 1.64
N TYR A 154 11.23 14.48 0.50
CA TYR A 154 10.34 15.59 0.20
C TYR A 154 9.19 15.20 -0.73
N GLY A 155 9.50 14.56 -1.86
CA GLY A 155 8.53 14.20 -2.89
C GLY A 155 7.51 13.17 -2.40
N SER A 156 7.99 12.09 -1.78
CA SER A 156 7.14 11.01 -1.29
C SER A 156 6.20 11.49 -0.19
N MET A 157 6.66 12.37 0.70
CA MET A 157 5.86 12.89 1.81
C MET A 157 4.66 13.67 1.29
N VAL A 158 4.86 14.53 0.28
CA VAL A 158 3.78 15.31 -0.34
C VAL A 158 2.75 14.39 -1.01
N LEU A 159 3.20 13.36 -1.73
CA LEU A 159 2.31 12.42 -2.42
C LEU A 159 1.51 11.55 -1.44
N ILE A 160 2.17 11.00 -0.42
CA ILE A 160 1.55 10.15 0.60
C ILE A 160 0.52 10.95 1.38
N VAL A 161 0.90 12.11 1.92
CA VAL A 161 -0.04 12.95 2.70
C VAL A 161 -1.23 13.39 1.86
N SER A 162 -1.02 13.72 0.58
CA SER A 162 -2.12 14.08 -0.32
C SER A 162 -3.10 12.91 -0.53
N ILE A 163 -2.59 11.71 -0.79
CA ILE A 163 -3.46 10.55 -1.07
C ILE A 163 -4.13 10.03 0.20
N ASP A 164 -3.41 9.95 1.33
CA ASP A 164 -3.92 9.40 2.59
C ASP A 164 -4.75 10.37 3.41
N VAL A 165 -4.66 11.69 3.18
CA VAL A 165 -5.43 12.69 3.94
C VAL A 165 -6.41 13.46 3.05
N VAL A 166 -5.97 13.97 1.90
CA VAL A 166 -6.81 14.85 1.06
C VAL A 166 -7.91 14.05 0.37
N LEU A 167 -7.57 12.92 -0.25
CA LEU A 167 -8.57 12.04 -0.89
C LEU A 167 -9.66 11.56 0.09
N PRO A 168 -9.32 11.07 1.32
CA PRO A 168 -10.32 10.68 2.29
C PRO A 168 -11.24 11.80 2.73
N LEU A 169 -10.64 12.95 3.04
CA LEU A 169 -11.37 14.10 3.50
C LEU A 169 -12.32 14.61 2.43
N PHE A 170 -11.86 14.63 1.17
CA PHE A 170 -12.69 14.99 0.03
C PHE A 170 -13.87 14.03 -0.14
N MET A 171 -13.62 12.72 -0.11
CA MET A 171 -14.68 11.71 -0.25
C MET A 171 -15.68 11.77 0.91
N PHE A 172 -15.20 12.04 2.13
CA PHE A 172 -16.04 12.26 3.30
C PHE A 172 -16.89 13.53 3.17
N ALA A 173 -16.30 14.65 2.76
CA ALA A 173 -17.00 15.92 2.55
C ALA A 173 -18.12 15.76 1.50
N VAL A 174 -17.83 15.14 0.36
CA VAL A 174 -18.82 14.82 -0.68
C VAL A 174 -19.93 13.93 -0.11
N GLY A 175 -19.58 12.92 0.68
CA GLY A 175 -20.54 12.04 1.34
C GLY A 175 -21.48 12.78 2.31
N VAL A 176 -20.94 13.70 3.10
CA VAL A 176 -21.73 14.55 4.02
C VAL A 176 -22.67 15.46 3.25
N VAL A 177 -22.19 16.14 2.21
CA VAL A 177 -23.00 17.05 1.38
C VAL A 177 -24.15 16.28 0.70
N GLN A 178 -23.87 15.12 0.11
CA GLN A 178 -24.90 14.31 -0.54
C GLN A 178 -25.96 13.80 0.45
N ARG A 179 -25.57 13.42 1.67
CA ARG A 179 -26.52 12.98 2.70
C ARG A 179 -27.35 14.11 3.25
N LYS A 180 -26.76 15.28 3.48
CA LYS A 180 -27.50 16.50 3.88
C LYS A 180 -28.54 16.88 2.83
N ARG A 181 -28.18 16.85 1.53
CA ARG A 181 -29.11 17.08 0.42
C ARG A 181 -30.25 16.06 0.38
N LYS A 182 -29.99 14.79 0.74
CA LYS A 182 -31.00 13.72 0.81
C LYS A 182 -31.71 13.60 2.16
N ARG A 183 -31.45 14.50 3.13
CA ARG A 183 -31.98 14.45 4.51
C ARG A 183 -31.76 13.10 5.23
N LEU A 184 -30.67 12.41 4.92
CA LEU A 184 -30.32 11.11 5.54
C LEU A 184 -29.34 11.31 6.72
N PRO A 185 -29.37 10.45 7.75
CA PRO A 185 -28.41 10.50 8.86
C PRO A 185 -26.98 10.32 8.34
N ILE A 186 -26.02 11.09 8.90
CA ILE A 186 -24.62 11.13 8.46
C ILE A 186 -23.95 9.76 8.60
N PHE A 187 -24.25 9.04 9.68
CA PHE A 187 -23.79 7.67 9.89
C PHE A 187 -24.91 6.70 9.52
N PRO A 188 -24.67 5.74 8.60
CA PRO A 188 -25.65 4.70 8.34
C PRO A 188 -25.75 3.85 9.60
N VAL A 189 -26.92 3.85 10.25
CA VAL A 189 -27.20 2.92 11.36
C VAL A 189 -27.07 1.52 10.79
N GLN A 190 -26.05 0.79 11.26
CA GLN A 190 -25.84 -0.57 10.81
C GLN A 190 -27.04 -1.39 11.26
N ALA A 191 -27.72 -2.04 10.32
CA ALA A 191 -28.86 -2.88 10.60
C ALA A 191 -28.40 -4.11 11.42
N SER A 192 -28.22 -3.91 12.72
CA SER A 192 -28.06 -4.94 13.72
C SER A 192 -29.42 -5.61 13.91
N LYS A 193 -29.74 -6.58 13.05
CA LYS A 193 -30.77 -7.63 13.20
C LYS A 193 -31.23 -8.05 11.81
N GLN A 194 -30.53 -8.96 11.15
CA GLN A 194 -31.14 -9.92 10.22
C GLN A 194 -30.23 -11.15 10.09
N LYS A 195 -30.15 -11.92 11.17
CA LYS A 195 -30.11 -13.39 11.21
C LYS A 195 -29.79 -13.82 12.65
N GLN A 196 -30.87 -14.01 13.42
CA GLN A 196 -31.00 -15.23 14.20
C GLN A 196 -30.98 -16.41 13.24
#